data_AF-A0A132ACX3-F1
#
_entry.id   AF-A0A132ACX3-F1
#
_cell.length_a   1.000
_cell.length_b   1.000
_cell.length_c   1.000
_cell.angle_alpha   90.00
_cell.angle_beta   90.00
_cell.angle_gamma   90.00
#
_symmetry.space_group_name_H-M   'P 1'
#
loop_
_entity.id
_entity.type
_entity.pdbx_description
1 polymer ?
#
loop_
_entity_poly.entity_id
_entity_poly.type
_entity_poly.pdbx_seq_one_letter_code
_entity_poly.pdbx_strand_id
1 'polypeptide(L)'
;MSQLICQFLCSSEYAIGFQILNYTDDTAMTKSIAQSLIEIKKFDPKDIAKRFALEYNKEPKRGYGTNVVDVFAALMLANYEAPYEPAKRQFGGFGSYGELKIIFDMVDIDCGHSF
;
A
#
# COMPACT_ATOMS: atom_id res chain seq x y z
N MET A 1 -3.81 35.03 50.04
CA MET A 1 -3.62 33.63 49.60
C MET A 1 -4.63 33.17 48.52
N SER A 2 -5.24 34.05 47.72
CA SER A 2 -6.28 33.64 46.75
C SER A 2 -5.89 33.85 45.27
N GLN A 3 -4.75 34.47 44.96
CA GLN A 3 -4.36 34.76 43.57
C GLN A 3 -3.38 33.74 42.95
N LEU A 4 -2.82 32.81 43.73
CA LEU A 4 -1.83 31.86 43.20
C LEU A 4 -2.44 30.62 42.52
N ILE A 5 -3.74 30.35 42.71
CA ILE A 5 -4.38 29.15 42.14
C ILE A 5 -4.79 29.38 40.67
N CYS A 6 -5.09 30.62 40.27
CA CYS A 6 -5.51 30.91 38.89
C CYS A 6 -4.39 30.84 37.84
N GLN A 7 -3.11 30.99 38.23
CA GLN A 7 -2.00 30.89 37.27
C GLN A 7 -1.63 29.44 36.93
N PHE A 8 -2.02 28.46 37.74
CA PHE A 8 -1.64 27.07 37.53
C PHE A 8 -2.56 26.30 36.57
N LEU A 9 -3.76 26.82 36.30
CA LEU A 9 -4.71 26.21 35.35
C LEU A 9 -4.63 26.81 33.93
N CYS A 10 -3.83 27.88 33.74
CA CYS A 10 -3.62 28.56 32.45
C CYS A 10 -2.28 28.18 31.80
N SER A 11 -1.75 26.98 32.07
CA SER A 11 -0.51 26.49 31.45
C SER A 11 -0.60 25.05 30.95
N SER A 12 -1.81 24.47 30.96
CA SER A 12 -2.06 23.14 30.42
C SER A 12 -3.21 23.18 29.41
N GLU A 13 -3.10 24.07 28.43
CA GLU A 13 -3.68 23.79 27.12
C GLU A 13 -2.82 22.70 26.48
N TYR A 14 -3.00 21.45 26.94
CA TYR A 14 -2.59 20.30 26.16
C TYR A 14 -3.59 20.23 25.01
N ALA A 15 -3.32 21.04 23.97
CA ALA A 15 -3.98 20.87 22.69
C ALA A 15 -3.65 19.45 22.25
N ILE A 16 -4.60 18.53 22.44
CA ILE A 16 -4.54 17.19 21.86
C ILE A 16 -4.65 17.44 20.36
N GLY A 17 -3.51 17.69 19.72
CA GLY A 17 -3.42 17.92 18.30
C GLY A 17 -3.93 16.68 17.61
N PHE A 18 -5.09 16.79 16.95
CA PHE A 18 -5.61 15.72 16.13
C PHE A 18 -4.68 15.57 14.93
N GLN A 19 -3.76 14.60 14.99
CA GLN A 19 -2.86 14.28 13.90
C GLN A 19 -3.53 13.27 12.97
N ILE A 20 -3.78 13.67 11.72
CA ILE A 20 -4.25 12.76 10.68
C ILE A 20 -3.03 11.95 10.21
N LEU A 21 -3.02 10.65 10.53
CA LEU A 21 -2.03 9.71 10.01
C LEU A 21 -2.51 9.18 8.65
N ASN A 22 -1.71 9.41 7.62
CA ASN A 22 -1.95 8.83 6.31
C ASN A 22 -1.37 7.42 6.26
N TYR A 23 -2.12 6.49 5.67
CA TYR A 23 -1.66 5.12 5.48
C TYR A 23 -0.76 5.01 4.23
N THR A 24 0.16 4.03 4.24
CA THR A 24 1.13 3.75 3.16
C THR A 24 0.51 2.92 2.03
N ASP A 25 1.31 2.58 1.04
CA ASP A 25 0.95 1.66 -0.03
C ASP A 25 0.49 0.29 0.51
N ASP A 26 1.09 -0.26 1.55
CA ASP A 26 0.67 -1.54 2.17
C ASP A 26 -0.83 -1.60 2.45
N THR A 27 -1.35 -0.53 3.07
CA THR A 27 -2.77 -0.42 3.39
C THR A 27 -3.61 -0.15 2.14
N ALA A 28 -3.11 0.62 1.17
CA ALA A 28 -3.80 0.86 -0.09
C ALA A 28 -3.97 -0.43 -0.91
N MET A 29 -2.93 -1.26 -0.95
CA MET A 29 -2.90 -2.56 -1.62
C MET A 29 -3.81 -3.57 -0.92
N THR A 30 -3.73 -3.64 0.42
CA THR A 30 -4.62 -4.48 1.23
C THR A 30 -6.09 -4.13 1.00
N LYS A 31 -6.43 -2.83 0.94
CA LYS A 31 -7.79 -2.37 0.62
C LYS A 31 -8.25 -2.83 -0.76
N SER A 32 -7.38 -2.77 -1.76
CA SER A 32 -7.69 -3.20 -3.13
C SER A 32 -8.01 -4.70 -3.21
N ILE A 33 -7.27 -5.54 -2.47
CA ILE A 33 -7.56 -6.98 -2.35
C ILE A 33 -8.92 -7.18 -1.69
N ALA A 34 -9.16 -6.55 -0.54
CA ALA A 34 -10.40 -6.69 0.21
C ALA A 34 -11.62 -6.28 -0.63
N GLN A 35 -11.53 -5.17 -1.36
CA GLN A 35 -12.58 -4.72 -2.27
C GLN A 35 -12.86 -5.75 -3.38
N SER A 36 -11.82 -6.31 -4.01
CA SER A 36 -11.98 -7.35 -5.02
C SER A 36 -12.72 -8.57 -4.47
N LEU A 37 -12.31 -9.07 -3.31
CA LEU A 37 -12.94 -10.22 -2.67
C LEU A 37 -14.42 -9.94 -2.30
N ILE A 38 -14.71 -8.74 -1.81
CA ILE A 38 -16.07 -8.32 -1.46
C ILE A 38 -16.96 -8.21 -2.70
N GLU A 39 -16.47 -7.65 -3.80
CA GLU A 39 -17.27 -7.39 -4.99
C GLU A 39 -17.42 -8.63 -5.88
N ILE A 40 -16.34 -9.39 -6.09
CA ILE A 40 -16.32 -10.54 -7.01
C ILE A 40 -16.77 -11.83 -6.32
N LYS A 41 -16.73 -11.90 -4.98
CA LYS A 41 -17.09 -13.09 -4.18
C LYS A 41 -16.25 -14.33 -4.47
N LYS A 42 -15.09 -14.15 -5.09
CA LYS A 42 -14.04 -15.14 -5.31
C LYS A 42 -12.71 -14.43 -5.46
N PHE A 43 -11.63 -15.19 -5.38
CA PHE A 43 -10.31 -14.70 -5.73
C PHE A 43 -10.20 -14.55 -7.26
N ASP A 44 -9.99 -13.32 -7.72
CA ASP A 44 -9.79 -12.98 -9.13
C ASP A 44 -8.49 -12.16 -9.31
N PRO A 45 -7.40 -12.80 -9.73
CA PRO A 45 -6.09 -12.15 -9.86
C PRO A 45 -6.08 -11.01 -10.87
N LYS A 46 -6.91 -11.12 -11.93
CA LYS A 46 -6.98 -10.12 -12.99
C LYS A 46 -7.65 -8.85 -12.48
N ASP A 47 -8.71 -8.99 -11.69
CA ASP A 47 -9.36 -7.86 -11.04
C ASP A 47 -8.45 -7.21 -9.98
N ILE A 48 -7.80 -8.01 -9.13
CA ILE A 48 -6.87 -7.50 -8.13
C ILE A 48 -5.74 -6.70 -8.81
N ALA A 49 -5.12 -7.24 -9.86
CA ALA A 49 -4.07 -6.56 -10.63
C ALA A 49 -4.54 -5.23 -11.25
N LYS A 50 -5.79 -5.15 -11.71
CA LYS A 50 -6.39 -3.91 -12.20
C LYS A 50 -6.55 -2.88 -11.09
N ARG A 51 -7.11 -3.29 -9.94
CA ARG A 51 -7.31 -2.39 -8.79
C ARG A 51 -5.99 -1.84 -8.28
N PHE A 52 -4.95 -2.66 -8.26
CA PHE A 52 -3.61 -2.26 -7.90
C PHE A 52 -3.07 -1.14 -8.80
N ALA A 53 -3.11 -1.34 -10.12
CA ALA A 53 -2.66 -0.31 -11.07
C ALA A 53 -3.52 0.98 -10.97
N LEU A 54 -4.82 0.84 -10.73
CA LEU A 54 -5.73 1.98 -10.55
C LEU A 54 -5.44 2.76 -9.24
N GLU A 55 -5.23 2.06 -8.12
CA GLU A 55 -4.91 2.68 -6.82
C GLU A 55 -3.53 3.37 -6.87
N TYR A 56 -2.54 2.75 -7.51
CA TYR A 56 -1.25 3.38 -7.79
C TYR A 56 -1.41 4.66 -8.62
N ASN A 57 -2.14 4.60 -9.73
CA ASN A 57 -2.33 5.77 -10.60
C ASN A 57 -3.09 6.91 -9.91
N LYS A 58 -3.99 6.57 -8.98
CA LYS A 58 -4.74 7.54 -8.18
C LYS A 58 -3.85 8.25 -7.16
N GLU A 59 -2.98 7.52 -6.46
CA GLU A 59 -2.13 8.06 -5.39
C GLU A 59 -0.70 7.51 -5.43
N PRO A 60 0.13 7.88 -6.44
CA PRO A 60 1.43 7.25 -6.69
C PRO A 60 2.51 7.56 -5.64
N LYS A 61 2.27 8.53 -4.75
CA LYS A 61 3.23 8.99 -3.73
C LYS A 61 3.04 8.32 -2.36
N ARG A 62 2.45 7.12 -2.33
CA ARG A 62 2.14 6.38 -1.09
C ARG A 62 3.27 5.54 -0.49
N GLY A 63 4.39 5.40 -1.20
CA GLY A 63 5.54 4.61 -0.75
C GLY A 63 5.98 3.51 -1.71
N TYR A 64 5.20 3.22 -2.75
CA TYR A 64 5.45 2.09 -3.66
C TYR A 64 6.91 1.89 -4.07
N GLY A 65 7.44 0.71 -3.80
CA GLY A 65 8.74 0.27 -4.29
C GLY A 65 8.84 0.33 -5.83
N THR A 66 10.00 0.74 -6.34
CA THR A 66 10.23 0.95 -7.79
C THR A 66 9.91 -0.27 -8.64
N ASN A 67 10.22 -1.47 -8.15
CA ASN A 67 9.96 -2.72 -8.87
C ASN A 67 8.45 -2.99 -9.05
N VAL A 68 7.64 -2.59 -8.08
CA VAL A 68 6.18 -2.76 -8.12
C VAL A 68 5.56 -1.82 -9.16
N VAL A 69 6.11 -0.62 -9.30
CA VAL A 69 5.70 0.33 -10.36
C VAL A 69 5.92 -0.25 -11.75
N ASP A 70 7.07 -0.88 -12.00
CA ASP A 70 7.36 -1.54 -13.29
C ASP A 70 6.40 -2.70 -13.57
N VAL A 71 6.01 -3.45 -12.52
CA VAL A 71 5.00 -4.51 -12.62
C VAL A 71 3.65 -3.93 -13.03
N PHE A 72 3.21 -2.82 -12.43
CA PHE A 72 1.95 -2.16 -12.80
C PHE A 72 1.96 -1.69 -14.26
N ALA A 73 3.05 -1.05 -14.70
CA ALA A 73 3.19 -0.62 -16.09
C ALA A 73 3.10 -1.81 -17.06
N ALA A 74 3.79 -2.90 -16.76
CA ALA A 74 3.76 -4.12 -17.58
C ALA A 74 2.37 -4.81 -17.57
N LEU A 75 1.65 -4.80 -16.44
CA LEU A 75 0.27 -5.30 -16.35
C LEU A 75 -0.69 -4.49 -17.23
N MET A 76 -0.55 -3.17 -17.23
CA MET A 76 -1.33 -2.27 -18.08
C MET A 76 -1.07 -2.53 -19.57
N LEU A 77 0.20 -2.66 -19.96
CA LEU A 77 0.59 -2.96 -21.35
C LEU A 77 0.06 -4.32 -21.83
N ALA A 78 0.01 -5.31 -20.95
CA ALA A 78 -0.52 -6.65 -21.25
C ALA A 78 -2.05 -6.77 -21.07
N ASN A 79 -2.77 -5.65 -20.87
CA ASN A 79 -4.21 -5.61 -20.61
C ASN A 79 -4.65 -6.61 -19.51
N TYR A 80 -3.78 -6.85 -18.53
CA TYR A 80 -4.00 -7.75 -17.41
C TYR A 80 -4.34 -9.20 -17.82
N GLU A 81 -3.99 -9.64 -19.04
CA GLU A 81 -4.30 -11.00 -19.51
C GLU A 81 -3.51 -12.06 -18.75
N ALA A 82 -2.27 -11.73 -18.41
CA ALA A 82 -1.38 -12.60 -17.65
C ALA A 82 -0.97 -11.90 -16.34
N PRO A 83 -1.82 -11.94 -15.29
CA PRO A 83 -1.64 -11.13 -14.07
C PRO A 83 -0.38 -11.48 -13.26
N TYR A 84 0.23 -12.65 -13.51
CA TYR A 84 1.43 -13.11 -12.81
C TYR A 84 2.72 -12.89 -13.59
N GLU A 85 2.65 -12.79 -14.92
CA GLU A 85 3.83 -12.77 -15.80
C GLU A 85 4.75 -11.57 -15.54
N PRO A 86 4.24 -10.33 -15.38
CA PRO A 86 5.10 -9.19 -15.07
C PRO A 86 5.94 -9.36 -13.81
N ALA A 87 5.37 -9.95 -12.76
CA ALA A 87 6.07 -10.14 -11.50
C ALA A 87 7.05 -11.34 -11.53
N LYS A 88 6.77 -12.38 -12.32
CA LYS A 88 7.73 -13.48 -12.57
C LYS A 88 9.01 -13.01 -13.23
N ARG A 89 8.93 -12.00 -14.10
CA ARG A 89 10.09 -11.42 -14.79
C ARG A 89 10.97 -10.56 -13.88
N GLN A 90 10.48 -10.17 -12.70
CA GLN A 90 11.30 -9.44 -11.75
C GLN A 90 12.45 -10.30 -11.22
N PHE A 91 13.51 -9.63 -10.76
CA PHE A 91 14.71 -10.27 -10.19
C PHE A 91 15.39 -11.29 -11.13
N GLY A 92 15.50 -10.98 -12.42
CA GLY A 92 16.20 -11.85 -13.38
C GLY A 92 15.47 -13.15 -13.73
N GLY A 93 14.13 -13.16 -13.61
CA GLY A 93 13.30 -14.34 -13.90
C GLY A 93 13.14 -15.30 -12.71
N PHE A 94 13.76 -15.00 -11.56
CA PHE A 94 13.53 -15.73 -10.31
C PHE A 94 12.20 -15.33 -9.65
N GLY A 95 11.63 -14.20 -10.06
CA GLY A 95 10.42 -13.62 -9.45
C GLY A 95 10.67 -13.16 -8.01
N SER A 96 9.67 -12.49 -7.44
CA SER A 96 9.59 -12.31 -5.97
C SER A 96 8.94 -13.58 -5.41
N TYR A 97 9.77 -14.54 -4.98
CA TYR A 97 9.43 -15.79 -4.29
C TYR A 97 7.96 -16.31 -4.38
N GLY A 98 7.47 -16.73 -5.56
CA GLY A 98 6.28 -17.61 -5.72
C GLY A 98 4.93 -16.97 -6.09
N GLU A 99 4.01 -17.80 -6.63
CA GLU A 99 2.72 -17.40 -7.23
C GLU A 99 1.78 -16.63 -6.28
N LEU A 100 1.71 -17.05 -5.01
CA LEU A 100 0.88 -16.37 -4.00
C LEU A 100 1.57 -15.11 -3.44
N LYS A 101 2.89 -15.00 -3.63
CA LYS A 101 3.71 -13.96 -3.03
C LYS A 101 3.82 -12.71 -3.90
N ILE A 102 3.38 -12.75 -5.16
CA ILE A 102 3.21 -11.54 -5.98
C ILE A 102 2.21 -10.56 -5.34
N ILE A 103 1.17 -11.07 -4.69
CA ILE A 103 0.14 -10.25 -4.00
C ILE A 103 0.61 -9.79 -2.62
N PHE A 104 1.40 -10.62 -1.91
CA PHE A 104 1.91 -10.31 -0.57
C PHE A 104 3.19 -9.46 -0.59
N ASP A 105 4.08 -9.63 -1.58
CA ASP A 105 5.30 -8.84 -1.69
C ASP A 105 5.04 -7.43 -2.25
N MET A 106 3.91 -7.18 -2.91
CA MET A 106 3.44 -5.80 -3.13
C MET A 106 3.11 -5.05 -1.82
N VAL A 107 3.02 -5.78 -0.70
CA VAL A 107 2.78 -5.25 0.65
C VAL A 107 4.06 -5.34 1.51
N ASP A 108 5.14 -5.96 1.02
CA ASP A 108 6.36 -6.25 1.84
C ASP A 108 7.70 -5.92 1.12
N ILE A 109 7.70 -5.36 -0.10
CA ILE A 109 8.94 -4.97 -0.83
C ILE A 109 9.65 -3.74 -0.23
N ASP A 110 9.16 -3.19 0.88
CA ASP A 110 9.79 -2.07 1.59
C ASP A 110 10.89 -2.45 2.60
N CYS A 111 11.27 -3.74 2.70
CA CYS A 111 12.48 -4.13 3.44
C CYS A 111 13.78 -3.85 2.66
N GLY A 112 13.98 -2.59 2.29
CA GLY A 112 15.25 -2.01 1.83
C GLY A 112 16.07 -1.37 2.95
N HIS A 113 15.70 -1.56 4.23
CA HIS A 113 16.57 -1.24 5.36
C HIS A 113 17.22 -2.53 5.88
N SER A 114 18.52 -2.61 5.64
CA SER A 114 19.42 -3.57 6.28
C SER A 114 19.23 -3.54 7.80
N PHE A 115 19.13 -4.73 8.41
CA PHE A 115 19.44 -4.91 9.83
C PHE A 115 20.90 -4.56 10.10
#